data_AF-A0A841FPH2-F1
#
_entry.id   AF-A0A841FPH2-F1
#
_cell.length_a   1.000
_cell.length_b   1.000
_cell.length_c   1.000
_cell.angle_alpha   90.00
_cell.angle_beta   90.00
_cell.angle_gamma   90.00
#
_symmetry.space_group_name_H-M   'P 1'
#
loop_
_entity.id
_entity.type
_entity.pdbx_description
1 polymer ?
#
loop_
_entity_poly.entity_id
_entity_poly.type
_entity_poly.pdbx_seq_one_letter_code
_entity_poly.pdbx_strand_id
1 'polypeptide(L)'
;MLRFEVTEEPSEGVDGERVMYVPGRGVFRATMSANGDLVVPEDRLRALLSGNAGAEAIRHGMEKLLGTSWDAELEPYRHAGDGAPATWLTQVS
;
A
#
# COMPACT_ATOMS: atom_id res chain seq x y z
N MET A 1 16.56 -11.23 -3.05
CA MET A 1 15.46 -10.66 -3.88
C MET A 1 14.87 -9.49 -3.10
N LEU A 2 14.73 -8.31 -3.72
CA LEU A 2 14.35 -7.06 -3.04
C LEU A 2 12.86 -7.06 -2.63
N ARG A 3 12.57 -6.60 -1.43
CA ARG A 3 11.23 -6.30 -0.89
C ARG A 3 11.31 -4.97 -0.17
N PHE A 4 10.29 -4.13 -0.30
CA PHE A 4 10.27 -2.86 0.42
C PHE A 4 8.85 -2.37 0.68
N GLU A 5 8.74 -1.57 1.73
CA GLU A 5 7.64 -0.66 2.02
C GLU A 5 8.27 0.72 2.20
N VAL A 6 7.77 1.72 1.49
CA VAL A 6 8.19 3.12 1.63
C VAL A 6 6.94 3.93 1.90
N THR A 7 6.99 4.79 2.90
CA THR A 7 5.95 5.79 3.15
C THR A 7 6.51 7.15 2.78
N GLU A 8 5.79 7.87 1.93
CA GLU A 8 6.03 9.26 1.57
C GLU A 8 5.11 10.14 2.43
N GLU A 9 5.69 11.16 3.06
CA GLU A 9 4.94 12.16 3.82
C GLU A 9 4.17 13.08 2.88
N PRO A 10 2.96 13.55 3.25
CA PRO A 10 2.21 14.52 2.47
C PRO A 10 3.00 15.82 2.29
N SER A 11 2.74 16.52 1.18
CA SER A 11 3.30 17.84 0.90
C SER A 11 2.20 18.80 0.42
N GLU A 12 2.55 20.06 0.15
CA GLU A 12 1.55 21.06 -0.25
C GLU A 12 0.83 20.65 -1.54
N GLY A 13 -0.47 20.33 -1.42
CA GLY A 13 -1.32 19.91 -2.54
C GLY A 13 -1.13 18.45 -2.98
N VAL A 14 -0.33 17.65 -2.27
CA VAL A 14 -0.08 16.24 -2.59
C VAL A 14 -0.28 15.37 -1.35
N ASP A 15 -1.16 14.39 -1.46
CA ASP A 15 -1.38 13.43 -0.38
C ASP A 15 -0.14 12.53 -0.21
N GLY A 16 0.12 12.13 1.05
CA GLY A 16 1.13 11.12 1.34
C GLY A 16 0.70 9.75 0.81
N GLU A 17 1.67 8.90 0.49
CA GLU A 17 1.40 7.57 -0.05
C GLU A 17 2.30 6.50 0.55
N ARG A 18 1.82 5.26 0.52
CA ARG A 18 2.60 4.07 0.80
C ARG A 18 2.82 3.30 -0.49
N VAL A 19 4.07 2.94 -0.74
CA VAL A 19 4.50 2.12 -1.87
C VAL A 19 5.09 0.82 -1.36
N MET A 20 4.50 -0.30 -1.76
CA MET A 20 4.95 -1.64 -1.42
C MET A 20 5.41 -2.36 -2.68
N TYR A 21 6.55 -3.06 -2.60
CA TYR A 21 6.99 -3.95 -3.66
C TYR A 21 7.27 -5.34 -3.11
N VAL A 22 6.66 -6.30 -3.80
CA VAL A 22 6.82 -7.72 -3.54
C VAL A 22 7.15 -8.43 -4.86
N PRO A 23 8.25 -9.19 -4.93
CA PRO A 23 8.61 -9.92 -6.14
C PRO A 23 7.52 -10.91 -6.55
N GLY A 24 7.22 -10.95 -7.86
CA GLY A 24 6.13 -11.78 -8.40
C GLY A 24 4.73 -11.14 -8.29
N ARG A 25 4.55 -10.12 -7.43
CA ARG A 25 3.29 -9.35 -7.32
C ARG A 25 3.40 -7.93 -7.90
N GLY A 26 4.60 -7.37 -7.92
CA GLY A 26 4.85 -6.03 -8.42
C GLY A 26 4.64 -4.96 -7.36
N VAL A 27 4.30 -3.76 -7.81
CA VAL A 27 4.13 -2.57 -6.96
C VAL A 27 2.66 -2.38 -6.59
N PHE A 28 2.40 -2.12 -5.31
CA PHE A 28 1.14 -1.59 -4.80
C PHE A 28 1.37 -0.17 -4.29
N ARG A 29 0.45 0.75 -4.60
CA ARG A 29 0.48 2.15 -4.17
C ARG A 29 -0.88 2.55 -3.62
N ALA A 30 -0.89 3.28 -2.53
CA ALA A 30 -2.11 3.81 -1.96
C ALA A 30 -1.84 5.08 -1.15
N THR A 31 -2.81 5.99 -1.18
CA THR A 31 -2.82 7.19 -0.33
C THR A 31 -2.94 6.80 1.14
N MET A 32 -2.28 7.57 2.01
CA MET A 32 -2.30 7.38 3.44
C MET A 32 -3.00 8.55 4.14
N SER A 33 -3.79 8.26 5.16
CA SER A 33 -4.30 9.28 6.07
C SER A 33 -3.22 9.69 7.07
N ALA A 34 -3.43 10.80 7.77
CA ALA A 34 -2.50 11.32 8.76
C ALA A 34 -2.22 10.34 9.94
N ASN A 35 -3.15 9.43 10.24
CA ASN A 35 -2.97 8.40 11.26
C ASN A 35 -2.36 7.09 10.73
N GLY A 36 -1.99 7.05 9.44
CA GLY A 36 -1.35 5.88 8.84
C GLY A 36 -2.31 4.79 8.35
N ASP A 37 -3.58 5.10 8.12
CA ASP A 37 -4.51 4.20 7.45
C ASP A 37 -4.41 4.36 5.93
N LEU A 38 -4.70 3.30 5.18
CA LEU A 38 -4.87 3.36 3.74
C LEU A 38 -6.19 4.06 3.41
N VAL A 39 -6.14 5.06 2.53
CA VAL A 39 -7.32 5.75 2.01
C VAL A 39 -7.73 5.11 0.69
N VAL A 40 -8.96 4.60 0.63
CA VAL A 40 -9.56 4.08 -0.61
C VAL A 40 -10.48 5.17 -1.19
N PRO A 41 -10.18 5.73 -2.37
CA PRO A 41 -11.02 6.75 -2.99
C PRO A 41 -12.42 6.23 -3.29
N GLU A 42 -13.42 7.09 -3.13
CA GLU A 42 -14.82 6.74 -3.37
C GLU A 42 -15.05 6.12 -4.76
N ASP A 43 -14.42 6.67 -5.81
CA ASP A 43 -14.56 6.16 -7.18
C ASP A 43 -14.08 4.71 -7.33
N ARG A 44 -13.09 4.28 -6.52
CA ARG A 44 -12.64 2.88 -6.49
C ARG A 44 -13.70 1.97 -5.87
N LEU A 45 -14.36 2.44 -4.81
CA LEU A 45 -15.47 1.72 -4.19
C LEU A 45 -16.68 1.65 -5.14
N ARG A 46 -17.04 2.76 -5.79
CA ARG A 46 -18.10 2.79 -6.81
C ARG A 46 -17.80 1.84 -7.96
N ALA A 47 -16.57 1.82 -8.46
CA ALA A 47 -16.16 0.90 -9.51
C ALA A 47 -16.28 -0.57 -9.06
N LEU A 48 -15.85 -0.89 -7.84
CA LEU A 48 -15.99 -2.24 -7.27
C LEU A 48 -17.47 -2.68 -7.19
N LEU A 49 -18.35 -1.78 -6.78
CA LEU A 49 -19.78 -2.06 -6.58
C LEU A 49 -20.61 -1.97 -7.88
N SER A 50 -20.04 -1.44 -8.97
CA SER A 50 -20.76 -1.27 -10.25
C SER A 50 -21.07 -2.60 -10.95
N GLY A 51 -20.28 -3.65 -10.69
CA GLY A 51 -20.61 -5.00 -11.13
C GLY A 51 -21.70 -5.59 -10.23
N ASN A 52 -22.66 -6.32 -10.79
CA ASN A 52 -23.60 -7.14 -10.02
C ASN A 52 -22.87 -8.33 -9.37
N ALA A 53 -21.97 -8.01 -8.44
CA ALA A 53 -21.01 -8.89 -7.81
C ALA A 53 -21.58 -9.42 -6.50
N GLY A 54 -21.53 -10.73 -6.31
CA GLY A 54 -21.85 -11.34 -5.01
C GLY A 54 -20.86 -10.92 -3.93
N ALA A 55 -21.22 -11.17 -2.67
CA ALA A 55 -20.43 -10.76 -1.50
C ALA A 55 -18.95 -11.22 -1.57
N GLU A 56 -18.68 -12.40 -2.13
CA GLU A 56 -17.31 -12.92 -2.25
C GLU A 56 -16.46 -12.15 -3.26
N ALA A 57 -17.04 -11.74 -4.38
CA ALA A 57 -16.34 -10.92 -5.35
C ALA A 57 -16.04 -9.51 -4.78
N ILE A 58 -16.96 -8.97 -3.97
CA ILE A 58 -16.72 -7.72 -3.24
C ILE A 58 -15.59 -7.90 -2.23
N ARG A 59 -15.59 -8.97 -1.43
CA ARG A 59 -14.51 -9.29 -0.48
C ARG A 59 -13.15 -9.33 -1.16
N HIS A 60 -13.02 -10.10 -2.24
CA HIS A 60 -11.76 -10.22 -3.00
C HIS A 60 -11.33 -8.87 -3.60
N GLY A 61 -12.28 -8.06 -4.07
CA GLY A 61 -12.01 -6.72 -4.56
C GLY A 61 -11.50 -5.80 -3.45
N MET A 62 -12.07 -5.88 -2.25
CA MET A 62 -11.61 -5.13 -1.08
C MET A 62 -10.19 -5.51 -0.68
N GLU A 63 -9.85 -6.81 -0.64
CA GLU A 63 -8.49 -7.28 -0.34
C GLU A 63 -7.44 -6.73 -1.33
N LYS A 64 -7.82 -6.58 -2.61
CA LYS A 64 -6.97 -5.93 -3.61
C LYS A 64 -6.82 -4.44 -3.38
N LEU A 65 -7.91 -3.74 -3.06
CA LEU A 65 -7.87 -2.29 -2.79
C LEU A 65 -7.04 -1.98 -1.53
N LEU A 66 -7.07 -2.87 -0.54
CA LEU A 66 -6.33 -2.74 0.71
C LEU A 66 -4.88 -3.25 0.62
N GLY A 67 -4.47 -3.85 -0.51
CA GLY A 67 -3.12 -4.36 -0.67
C GLY A 67 -2.77 -5.51 0.29
N THR A 68 -3.76 -6.24 0.80
CA THR A 68 -3.61 -7.24 1.88
C THR A 68 -2.53 -8.29 1.59
N SER A 69 -2.37 -8.69 0.33
CA SER A 69 -1.33 -9.68 -0.03
C SER A 69 0.09 -9.12 0.00
N TRP A 70 0.28 -7.81 -0.18
CA TRP A 70 1.57 -7.16 0.03
C TRP A 70 1.86 -7.02 1.52
N ASP A 71 0.87 -6.54 2.26
CA ASP A 71 0.93 -6.39 3.72
C ASP A 71 1.35 -7.71 4.40
N ALA A 72 0.67 -8.81 4.09
CA ALA A 72 0.98 -10.13 4.64
C ALA A 72 2.38 -10.65 4.28
N GLU A 73 2.91 -10.32 3.10
CA GLU A 73 4.27 -10.75 2.71
C GLU A 73 5.36 -9.86 3.33
N LEU A 74 5.05 -8.60 3.59
CA LEU A 74 5.98 -7.64 4.20
C LEU A 74 5.97 -7.68 5.73
N GLU A 75 4.88 -8.15 6.34
CA GLU A 75 4.71 -8.24 7.80
C GLU A 75 5.92 -8.86 8.53
N PRO A 76 6.52 -10.00 8.09
CA PRO A 76 7.68 -10.58 8.77
C PRO A 76 8.92 -9.67 8.79
N TYR A 77 8.99 -8.67 7.91
CA TYR A 77 10.13 -7.77 7.77
C TYR A 77 9.95 -6.45 8.55
N ARG A 78 8.74 -6.11 9.02
CA ARG A 78 8.49 -4.86 9.77
C ARG A 78 9.27 -4.81 11.09
N HIS A 79 9.34 -5.93 11.79
CA HIS A 79 10.11 -6.05 13.02
C HIS A 79 11.63 -6.05 12.80
N ALA A 80 12.11 -6.33 11.58
CA ALA A 80 13.53 -6.23 11.26
C ALA A 80 14.01 -4.77 11.16
N GLY A 81 13.07 -3.82 11.08
CA GLY A 81 13.34 -2.37 11.10
C GLY A 81 13.43 -1.77 12.50
N ASP A 82 13.00 -2.49 13.55
CA ASP A 82 12.98 -1.98 14.91
C ASP A 82 14.44 -1.91 15.45
N GLY A 83 15.05 -0.74 15.34
CA GLY A 83 16.45 -0.48 15.69
C GLY A 83 17.46 -0.52 14.52
N ALA A 84 17.01 -0.76 13.28
CA ALA A 84 17.87 -0.63 12.11
C ALA A 84 17.95 0.84 11.68
N PRO A 85 19.15 1.41 11.42
CA PRO A 85 19.27 2.79 10.97
C PRO A 85 18.51 2.98 9.64
N ALA A 86 17.65 4.01 9.59
CA ALA A 86 16.93 4.38 8.38
C ALA A 86 17.92 4.52 7.21
N THR A 87 17.79 3.65 6.21
CA THR A 87 18.64 3.71 5.03
C THR A 87 18.01 4.69 4.05
N TRP A 88 18.53 5.91 4.03
CA TRP A 88 18.11 6.94 3.08
C TRP A 88 18.54 6.56 1.66
N LEU A 89 17.59 6.36 0.76
CA LEU A 89 17.88 6.28 -0.68
C LEU A 89 18.14 7.69 -1.18
N THR A 90 19.41 8.02 -1.43
CA THR A 90 19.78 9.31 -2.03
C THR A 90 19.75 9.18 -3.55
N GLN A 91 19.12 10.14 -4.23
CA GLN A 91 19.21 10.23 -5.69
C GLN A 91 20.68 10.47 -6.07
N VAL A 92 21.25 9.57 -6.89
CA VAL A 92 22.54 9.81 -7.54
C VAL A 92 22.23 10.30 -8.96
N SER A 93 22.68 11.52 -9.27
CA SER A 93 22.64 12.12 -10.61
C SER A 93 23.59 11.42 -11.58
#